data_AF-A0A7D9L2G0-F1
#
_entry.id   AF-A0A7D9L2G0-F1
#
_cell.length_a   1.000
_cell.length_b   1.000
_cell.length_c   1.000
_cell.angle_alpha   90.00
_cell.angle_beta   90.00
_cell.angle_gamma   90.00
#
_symmetry.space_group_name_H-M   'P 1'
#
loop_
_entity.id
_entity.type
_entity.pdbx_description
1 polymer ?
#
loop_
_entity_poly.entity_id
_entity_poly.type
_entity_poly.pdbx_seq_one_letter_code
_entity_poly.pdbx_strand_id
1 'polypeptide(L)'
;MIRWRFVVHGGIDGFSRAVVYLGCACDNRSQTVFQLFLNSMSTYKCPRRIRSDHGTENVGVARWMLQHFGPASKPILTGLSVHNQRIERLWRDVNTYVISYFRNLFFYLESLDLLDPLIEVHLFALHYVFKPRINRALTLFATQWNNHPLSTEGNRSPYQVWVQGFYEFANSNYETVRDVVNPETLDVDSYGIDDDGPMPEIRTVNHVEIPESNIVLEDEEMAILVLLVNPLDEDNEHGKHLFVNACEALEMILDARLNNIL
;
A
#
# COMPACT_ATOMS: atom_id res chain seq x y z
N MET A 1 -5.50 6.05 -7.90
CA MET A 1 -5.41 6.46 -9.32
C MET A 1 -6.33 5.54 -10.12
N ILE A 2 -7.63 5.59 -9.78
CA ILE A 2 -8.60 4.55 -10.15
C ILE A 2 -8.87 4.51 -11.66
N ARG A 3 -8.82 5.67 -12.33
CA ARG A 3 -8.93 5.80 -13.80
C ARG A 3 -7.98 4.85 -14.54
N TRP A 4 -6.75 4.69 -14.03
CA TRP A 4 -5.73 3.82 -14.60
C TRP A 4 -5.56 2.52 -13.81
N ARG A 5 -6.56 2.14 -13.01
CA ARG A 5 -6.60 0.90 -12.21
C ARG A 5 -5.46 0.73 -11.20
N PHE A 6 -4.82 1.82 -10.78
CA PHE A 6 -3.84 1.80 -9.70
C PHE A 6 -4.46 2.15 -8.34
N VAL A 7 -4.26 1.28 -7.36
CA VAL A 7 -4.62 1.50 -5.95
C VAL A 7 -3.38 1.45 -5.08
N VAL A 8 -3.31 2.38 -4.12
CA VAL A 8 -2.21 2.45 -3.17
C VAL A 8 -2.74 2.10 -1.79
N HIS A 9 -2.11 1.12 -1.17
CA HIS A 9 -2.39 0.64 0.18
C HIS A 9 -1.31 1.12 1.13
N GLY A 10 -1.69 1.38 2.38
CA GLY A 10 -0.78 1.92 3.37
C GLY A 10 -1.17 1.56 4.79
N GLY A 11 -0.16 1.38 5.63
CA GLY A 11 -0.30 1.16 7.06
C GLY A 11 0.66 2.09 7.81
N ILE A 12 0.18 2.70 8.89
CA ILE A 12 0.95 3.59 9.75
C ILE A 12 0.81 3.15 11.20
N ASP A 13 1.90 3.24 11.96
CA ASP A 13 1.86 3.00 13.39
C ASP A 13 1.20 4.18 14.12
N GLY A 14 0.19 3.84 14.91
CA GLY A 14 -0.64 4.79 15.65
C GLY A 14 0.09 5.46 16.82
N PHE A 15 1.25 4.96 17.24
CA PHE A 15 2.07 5.57 18.29
C PHE A 15 3.17 6.44 17.70
N SER A 16 4.09 5.85 16.95
CA SER A 16 5.31 6.48 16.43
C SER A 16 5.13 7.31 15.16
N ARG A 17 3.99 7.15 14.46
CA ARG A 17 3.75 7.71 13.10
C ARG A 17 4.66 7.09 12.03
N ALA A 18 5.33 5.97 12.32
CA ALA A 18 6.12 5.26 11.33
C ALA A 18 5.22 4.66 10.25
N VAL A 19 5.56 4.85 8.99
CA VAL A 19 4.94 4.15 7.87
C VAL A 19 5.43 2.70 7.91
N VAL A 20 4.49 1.79 8.21
CA VAL A 20 4.74 0.35 8.38
C VAL A 20 4.79 -0.33 7.02
N TYR A 21 3.89 0.05 6.11
CA TYR A 21 3.97 -0.32 4.69
C TYR A 21 3.30 0.73 3.81
N LEU A 22 3.79 0.86 2.57
CA LEU A 22 3.13 1.54 1.46
C LEU A 22 3.37 0.71 0.20
N GLY A 23 2.33 0.48 -0.59
CA GLY A 23 2.44 -0.32 -1.80
C GLY A 23 1.37 0.02 -2.83
N CYS A 24 1.76 0.06 -4.09
CA CYS A 24 0.87 0.24 -5.24
C CYS A 24 0.57 -1.11 -5.88
N ALA A 25 -0.72 -1.37 -6.09
CA ALA A 25 -1.28 -2.53 -6.75
C ALA A 25 -2.17 -2.13 -7.92
N CYS A 26 -2.45 -3.10 -8.79
CA CYS A 26 -3.39 -2.95 -9.90
C CYS A 26 -4.72 -3.66 -9.62
N ASP A 27 -4.95 -4.01 -8.36
CA ASP A 27 -6.13 -4.70 -7.85
C ASP A 27 -6.43 -4.15 -6.44
N ASN A 28 -7.66 -4.37 -5.97
CA ASN A 28 -8.11 -4.01 -4.62
C ASN A 28 -8.30 -5.28 -3.75
N ARG A 29 -7.65 -6.40 -4.09
CA ARG A 29 -7.92 -7.68 -3.45
C ARG A 29 -7.39 -7.69 -2.03
N SER A 30 -8.12 -8.38 -1.16
CA SER A 30 -7.73 -8.48 0.23
C SER A 30 -6.42 -9.23 0.45
N GLN A 31 -6.09 -10.18 -0.43
CA GLN A 31 -4.81 -10.88 -0.41
C GLN A 31 -3.63 -9.92 -0.59
N THR A 32 -3.77 -8.89 -1.43
CA THR A 32 -2.72 -7.91 -1.71
C THR A 32 -2.41 -7.07 -0.46
N VAL A 33 -3.44 -6.57 0.21
CA VAL A 33 -3.29 -5.84 1.48
C VAL A 33 -2.69 -6.74 2.55
N PHE A 34 -3.16 -7.99 2.64
CA PHE A 34 -2.67 -8.95 3.60
C PHE A 34 -1.18 -9.28 3.40
N GLN A 35 -0.72 -9.43 2.16
CA GLN A 35 0.70 -9.66 1.89
C GLN A 35 1.57 -8.47 2.30
N LEU A 36 1.14 -7.23 2.02
CA LEU A 36 1.84 -6.03 2.47
C LEU A 36 1.95 -5.98 4.00
N PHE A 37 0.87 -6.33 4.69
CA PHE A 37 0.83 -6.43 6.15
C PHE A 37 1.81 -7.48 6.67
N LEU A 38 1.79 -8.71 6.16
CA LEU A 38 2.72 -9.78 6.58
C LEU A 38 4.18 -9.38 6.34
N ASN A 39 4.49 -8.84 5.16
CA ASN A 39 5.85 -8.42 4.82
C ASN A 39 6.37 -7.36 5.81
N SER A 40 5.50 -6.44 6.23
CA SER A 40 5.85 -5.36 7.16
C SER A 40 6.24 -5.85 8.55
N MET A 41 5.70 -6.99 9.01
CA MET A 41 5.99 -7.54 10.34
C MET A 41 7.44 -7.97 10.50
N SER A 42 8.14 -8.29 9.42
CA SER A 42 9.56 -8.62 9.46
C SER A 42 10.39 -7.51 10.12
N THR A 43 10.00 -6.26 9.84
CA THR A 43 10.65 -5.05 10.32
C THR A 43 9.94 -4.50 11.57
N TYR A 44 8.63 -4.32 11.51
CA TYR A 44 7.84 -3.61 12.53
C TYR A 44 7.18 -4.50 13.59
N LYS A 45 7.40 -5.81 13.53
CA LYS A 45 6.78 -6.83 14.39
C LYS A 45 5.26 -6.89 14.26
N CYS A 46 4.65 -7.86 14.93
CA CYS A 46 3.20 -8.05 14.92
C CYS A 46 2.52 -6.98 15.78
N PRO A 47 1.57 -6.19 15.25
CA PRO A 47 0.77 -5.30 16.07
C PRO A 47 -0.27 -6.09 16.85
N ARG A 48 -0.60 -5.66 18.06
CA ARG A 48 -1.65 -6.28 18.88
C ARG A 48 -3.05 -5.80 18.53
N ARG A 49 -3.16 -4.56 18.05
CA ARG A 49 -4.41 -3.99 17.54
C ARG A 49 -4.17 -3.29 16.22
N ILE A 50 -5.08 -3.47 15.30
CA ILE A 50 -5.15 -2.71 14.06
C ILE A 50 -6.43 -1.88 14.04
N ARG A 51 -6.38 -0.73 13.37
CA ARG A 51 -7.57 0.03 13.02
C ARG A 51 -7.72 0.04 11.51
N SER A 52 -8.93 -0.24 11.04
CA SER A 52 -9.27 -0.27 9.63
C SER A 52 -10.72 0.16 9.47
N ASP A 53 -11.05 0.69 8.29
CA ASP A 53 -12.44 0.94 7.92
C ASP A 53 -13.16 -0.39 7.59
N HIS A 54 -14.42 -0.30 7.18
CA HIS A 54 -15.22 -1.47 6.79
C HIS A 54 -14.93 -1.93 5.35
N GLY A 55 -13.77 -1.62 4.78
CA GLY A 55 -13.37 -2.01 3.43
C GLY A 55 -13.16 -3.51 3.28
N THR A 56 -13.64 -4.08 2.17
CA THR A 56 -13.49 -5.52 1.86
C THR A 56 -12.03 -5.92 1.64
N GLU A 57 -11.18 -4.97 1.26
CA GLU A 57 -9.74 -5.16 1.07
C GLU A 57 -9.02 -5.49 2.40
N ASN A 58 -9.57 -5.07 3.54
CA ASN A 58 -8.92 -5.28 4.85
C ASN A 58 -9.33 -6.59 5.53
N VAL A 59 -10.25 -7.37 4.93
CA VAL A 59 -10.82 -8.59 5.52
C VAL A 59 -9.78 -9.68 5.82
N GLY A 60 -8.76 -9.83 4.98
CA GLY A 60 -7.67 -10.81 5.15
C GLY A 60 -6.81 -10.51 6.37
N VAL A 61 -6.41 -9.24 6.53
CA VAL A 61 -5.70 -8.76 7.73
C VAL A 61 -6.58 -8.97 8.96
N ALA A 62 -7.85 -8.60 8.87
CA ALA A 62 -8.80 -8.76 9.96
C ALA A 62 -8.94 -10.24 10.39
N ARG A 63 -9.17 -11.14 9.44
CA ARG A 63 -9.29 -12.57 9.72
C ARG A 63 -8.05 -13.12 10.41
N TRP A 64 -6.86 -12.74 9.93
CA TRP A 64 -5.61 -13.17 10.53
C TRP A 64 -5.45 -12.67 11.98
N MET A 65 -5.73 -11.39 12.25
CA MET A 65 -5.65 -10.81 13.60
C MET A 65 -6.60 -11.52 14.59
N LEU A 66 -7.83 -11.80 14.16
CA LEU A 66 -8.81 -12.52 14.97
C LEU A 66 -8.41 -13.97 15.24
N GLN A 67 -7.80 -14.64 14.27
CA GLN A 67 -7.29 -15.99 14.44
C GLN A 67 -6.07 -16.04 15.35
N HIS A 68 -5.19 -15.04 15.26
CA HIS A 68 -3.94 -15.00 16.02
C HIS A 68 -4.16 -14.66 17.50
N PHE A 69 -5.00 -13.65 17.80
CA PHE A 69 -5.21 -13.16 19.17
C PHE A 69 -6.55 -13.55 19.79
N GLY A 70 -7.44 -14.18 19.03
CA GLY A 70 -8.80 -14.52 19.44
C GLY A 70 -9.74 -13.30 19.47
N PRO A 71 -11.07 -13.48 19.31
CA PRO A 71 -12.03 -12.37 19.31
C PRO A 71 -12.11 -11.61 20.65
N ALA A 72 -11.85 -12.29 21.77
CA ALA A 72 -11.96 -11.72 23.12
C ALA A 72 -10.94 -10.59 23.37
N SER A 73 -9.78 -10.63 22.72
CA SER A 73 -8.74 -9.58 22.84
C SER A 73 -9.05 -8.30 22.06
N LYS A 74 -10.13 -8.30 21.25
CA LYS A 74 -10.55 -7.20 20.38
C LYS A 74 -9.37 -6.65 19.55
N PRO A 75 -8.70 -7.48 18.73
CA PRO A 75 -7.48 -7.10 18.01
C PRO A 75 -7.76 -6.18 16.82
N ILE A 76 -9.02 -5.91 16.49
CA ILE A 76 -9.43 -5.06 15.39
C ILE A 76 -10.39 -4.00 15.92
N LEU A 77 -10.03 -2.76 15.66
CA LEU A 77 -10.89 -1.61 15.84
C LEU A 77 -11.47 -1.28 14.47
N THR A 78 -12.73 -1.64 14.26
CA THR A 78 -13.49 -1.14 13.11
C THR A 78 -14.23 0.12 13.54
N GLY A 79 -14.11 1.18 12.76
CA GLY A 79 -14.68 2.47 13.10
C GLY A 79 -14.63 3.44 11.92
N LEU A 80 -15.36 4.54 12.04
CA LEU A 80 -15.46 5.56 10.98
C LEU A 80 -14.09 6.25 10.73
N SER A 81 -13.88 6.70 9.49
CA SER A 81 -12.63 7.33 9.02
C SER A 81 -12.19 8.54 9.87
N VAL A 82 -13.10 9.19 10.60
CA VAL A 82 -12.80 10.37 11.43
C VAL A 82 -11.76 10.11 12.55
N HIS A 83 -11.58 8.85 12.97
CA HIS A 83 -10.55 8.46 13.94
C HIS A 83 -9.24 7.98 13.28
N ASN A 84 -9.15 8.00 11.95
CA ASN A 84 -8.00 7.62 11.15
C ASN A 84 -7.12 8.82 10.76
N GLN A 85 -7.11 9.88 11.58
CA GLN A 85 -6.43 11.16 11.29
C GLN A 85 -4.95 11.01 10.87
N ARG A 86 -4.23 10.04 11.46
CA ARG A 86 -2.80 9.80 11.16
C ARG A 86 -2.61 9.24 9.75
N ILE A 87 -3.39 8.24 9.35
CA ILE A 87 -3.31 7.68 7.99
C ILE A 87 -3.88 8.67 6.98
N GLU A 88 -4.92 9.45 7.32
CA GLU A 88 -5.43 10.52 6.47
C GLU A 88 -4.40 11.65 6.25
N ARG A 89 -3.58 11.97 7.25
CA ARG A 89 -2.46 12.90 7.08
C ARG A 89 -1.39 12.32 6.16
N LEU A 90 -0.99 11.06 6.38
CA LEU A 90 -0.07 10.36 5.49
C LEU A 90 -0.56 10.38 4.05
N TRP A 91 -1.85 10.10 3.83
CA TRP A 91 -2.45 10.08 2.49
C TRP A 91 -2.38 11.44 1.79
N ARG A 92 -2.52 12.55 2.51
CA ARG A 92 -2.33 13.89 1.93
C ARG A 92 -0.91 14.10 1.42
N ASP A 93 0.09 13.69 2.19
CA ASP A 93 1.50 13.84 1.83
C ASP A 93 1.87 12.88 0.68
N VAL A 94 1.50 11.59 0.78
CA VAL A 94 1.67 10.61 -0.33
C VAL A 94 1.01 11.12 -1.61
N ASN A 95 -0.20 11.67 -1.52
CA ASN A 95 -0.88 12.21 -2.68
C ASN A 95 -0.14 13.41 -3.29
N THR A 96 0.38 14.29 -2.45
CA THR A 96 1.08 15.51 -2.88
C THR A 96 2.42 15.21 -3.51
N TYR A 97 3.21 14.30 -2.95
CA TYR A 97 4.61 14.09 -3.34
C TYR A 97 4.82 12.93 -4.31
N VAL A 98 3.93 11.93 -4.32
CA VAL A 98 4.10 10.74 -5.18
C VAL A 98 2.98 10.65 -6.19
N ILE A 99 1.73 10.62 -5.73
CA ILE A 99 0.60 10.28 -6.60
C ILE A 99 0.30 11.38 -7.61
N SER A 100 0.37 12.66 -7.21
CA SER A 100 0.13 13.81 -8.09
C SER A 100 1.05 13.78 -9.32
N TYR A 101 2.33 13.46 -9.11
CA TYR A 101 3.33 13.36 -10.16
C TYR A 101 2.94 12.32 -11.22
N PHE A 102 2.63 11.09 -10.80
CA PHE A 102 2.23 10.03 -11.74
C PHE A 102 0.88 10.33 -12.40
N ARG A 103 -0.08 10.93 -11.69
CA ARG A 103 -1.34 11.37 -12.31
C ARG A 103 -1.11 12.38 -13.42
N ASN A 104 -0.27 13.39 -13.16
CA ASN A 104 0.04 14.42 -14.15
C ASN A 104 0.78 13.82 -15.35
N LEU A 105 1.71 12.89 -15.09
CA LEU A 105 2.39 12.15 -16.16
C LEU A 105 1.41 11.35 -17.01
N PHE A 106 0.45 10.64 -16.41
CA PHE A 106 -0.53 9.86 -17.17
C PHE A 106 -1.49 10.76 -17.96
N PHE A 107 -1.95 11.87 -17.39
CA PHE A 107 -2.71 12.87 -18.14
C PHE A 107 -1.90 13.46 -19.29
N TYR A 108 -0.59 13.65 -19.11
CA TYR A 108 0.29 14.10 -20.18
C TYR A 108 0.40 13.05 -21.30
N LEU A 109 0.53 11.76 -20.97
CA LEU A 109 0.50 10.69 -21.97
C LEU A 109 -0.84 10.62 -22.71
N GLU A 110 -1.97 10.80 -22.01
CA GLU A 110 -3.30 10.90 -22.65
C GLU A 110 -3.37 12.12 -23.58
N SER A 111 -2.81 13.27 -23.19
CA SER A 111 -2.82 14.48 -24.02
C SER A 111 -1.96 14.40 -25.29
N LEU A 112 -1.05 13.42 -25.34
CA LEU A 112 -0.23 13.12 -26.51
C LEU A 112 -0.81 11.97 -27.36
N ASP A 113 -2.02 11.49 -27.03
CA ASP A 113 -2.66 10.32 -27.65
C ASP A 113 -1.81 9.03 -27.53
N LEU A 114 -0.89 8.96 -26.56
CA LEU A 114 -0.05 7.78 -26.31
C LEU A 114 -0.73 6.78 -25.36
N LEU A 115 -1.59 7.27 -24.46
CA LEU A 115 -2.30 6.46 -23.48
C LEU A 115 -3.80 6.63 -23.70
N ASP A 116 -4.49 5.50 -23.85
CA ASP A 116 -5.95 5.43 -23.80
C ASP A 116 -6.34 4.45 -22.68
N PRO A 117 -6.93 4.93 -21.56
CA PRO A 117 -7.39 4.06 -20.47
C PRO A 117 -8.51 3.09 -20.83
N LEU A 118 -9.08 3.17 -22.05
CA LEU A 118 -10.06 2.22 -22.57
C LEU A 118 -9.41 1.07 -23.35
N ILE A 119 -8.13 1.18 -23.70
CA ILE A 119 -7.38 0.16 -24.43
C ILE A 119 -6.62 -0.71 -23.42
N GLU A 120 -6.91 -2.01 -23.40
CA GLU A 120 -6.31 -2.95 -22.45
C GLU A 120 -4.80 -3.10 -22.63
N VAL A 121 -4.28 -3.08 -23.87
CA VAL A 121 -2.84 -3.11 -24.14
C VAL A 121 -2.13 -1.93 -23.48
N HIS A 122 -2.71 -0.73 -23.60
CA HIS A 122 -2.18 0.47 -22.96
C HIS A 122 -2.22 0.35 -21.44
N LEU A 123 -3.32 -0.12 -20.85
CA LEU A 123 -3.39 -0.32 -19.40
C LEU A 123 -2.39 -1.36 -18.90
N PHE A 124 -2.21 -2.47 -19.62
CA PHE A 124 -1.23 -3.50 -19.28
C PHE A 124 0.19 -2.93 -19.34
N ALA A 125 0.57 -2.27 -20.43
CA ALA A 125 1.87 -1.61 -20.58
C ALA A 125 2.10 -0.58 -19.47
N LEU A 126 1.08 0.22 -19.16
CA LEU A 126 1.11 1.22 -18.10
C LEU A 126 1.38 0.56 -16.73
N HIS A 127 0.70 -0.55 -16.43
CA HIS A 127 0.91 -1.31 -15.20
C HIS A 127 2.30 -1.93 -15.14
N TYR A 128 2.75 -2.54 -16.23
CA TYR A 128 4.06 -3.15 -16.36
C TYR A 128 5.18 -2.15 -16.06
N VAL A 129 5.14 -0.97 -16.69
CA VAL A 129 6.18 0.05 -16.56
C VAL A 129 6.05 0.85 -15.27
N PHE A 130 4.86 1.33 -14.93
CA PHE A 130 4.70 2.30 -13.85
C PHE A 130 4.40 1.71 -12.48
N LYS A 131 3.86 0.49 -12.36
CA LYS A 131 3.72 -0.17 -11.04
C LYS A 131 5.05 -0.27 -10.29
N PRO A 132 6.16 -0.79 -10.88
CA PRO A 132 7.43 -0.87 -10.17
C PRO A 132 8.02 0.52 -9.89
N ARG A 133 7.84 1.49 -10.80
CA ARG A 133 8.29 2.88 -10.59
C ARG A 133 7.56 3.59 -9.44
N ILE A 134 6.24 3.44 -9.38
CA ILE A 134 5.43 3.99 -8.28
C ILE A 134 5.85 3.32 -6.97
N ASN A 135 6.02 2.01 -6.95
CA ASN A 135 6.49 1.31 -5.75
C ASN A 135 7.90 1.77 -5.32
N ARG A 136 8.82 2.01 -6.25
CA ARG A 136 10.14 2.61 -5.97
C ARG A 136 9.98 3.98 -5.31
N ALA A 137 9.13 4.85 -5.85
CA ALA A 137 8.87 6.17 -5.28
C ALA A 137 8.20 6.11 -3.89
N LEU A 138 7.25 5.19 -3.68
CA LEU A 138 6.60 4.97 -2.38
C LEU A 138 7.59 4.45 -1.33
N THR A 139 8.50 3.54 -1.70
CA THR A 139 9.56 3.06 -0.81
C THR A 139 10.51 4.18 -0.41
N LEU A 140 10.91 5.03 -1.36
CA LEU A 140 11.74 6.21 -1.07
C LEU A 140 11.02 7.19 -0.15
N PHE A 141 9.73 7.46 -0.42
CA PHE A 141 8.90 8.29 0.43
C PHE A 141 8.80 7.74 1.85
N ALA A 142 8.48 6.44 2.02
CA ALA A 142 8.40 5.80 3.33
C ALA A 142 9.74 5.86 4.08
N THR A 143 10.85 5.67 3.37
CA THR A 143 12.20 5.78 3.95
C THR A 143 12.49 7.19 4.44
N GLN A 144 12.20 8.22 3.63
CA GLN A 144 12.37 9.61 4.03
C GLN A 144 11.44 9.97 5.19
N TRP A 145 10.18 9.55 5.13
CA TRP A 145 9.20 9.75 6.19
C TRP A 145 9.67 9.11 7.50
N ASN A 146 10.15 7.87 7.49
CA ASN A 146 10.52 7.21 8.74
C ASN A 146 11.81 7.77 9.36
N ASN A 147 12.62 8.52 8.60
CA ASN A 147 13.89 9.09 9.05
C ASN A 147 13.87 10.61 9.21
N HIS A 148 12.81 11.32 8.84
CA HIS A 148 12.71 12.76 9.06
C HIS A 148 12.42 13.09 10.53
N PRO A 149 12.98 14.18 11.09
CA PRO A 149 12.73 14.58 12.46
C PRO A 149 11.30 15.11 12.64
N LEU A 150 10.60 14.63 13.68
CA LEU A 150 9.33 15.18 14.11
C LEU A 150 9.57 16.28 15.15
N SER A 151 9.19 17.52 14.83
CA SER A 151 9.34 18.66 15.74
C SER A 151 8.59 18.48 17.07
N THR A 152 7.46 17.77 17.06
CA THR A 152 6.67 17.46 18.26
C THR A 152 7.28 16.38 19.14
N GLU A 153 8.25 15.61 18.64
CA GLU A 153 8.87 14.48 19.35
C GLU A 153 10.33 14.76 19.71
N GLY A 154 10.68 16.03 19.96
CA GLY A 154 12.04 16.43 20.27
C GLY A 154 13.03 16.20 19.12
N ASN A 155 12.56 16.36 17.87
CA ASN A 155 13.31 16.09 16.63
C ASN A 155 13.71 14.62 16.43
N ARG A 156 13.09 13.67 17.14
CA ARG A 156 13.25 12.25 16.83
C ARG A 156 12.46 11.89 15.57
N SER A 157 13.00 10.97 14.78
CA SER A 157 12.29 10.45 13.62
C SER A 157 11.20 9.44 14.03
N PRO A 158 10.17 9.20 13.18
CA PRO A 158 9.18 8.15 13.46
C PRO A 158 9.82 6.80 13.77
N TYR A 159 10.89 6.42 13.05
CA TYR A 159 11.61 5.18 13.32
C TYR A 159 12.30 5.19 14.69
N GLN A 160 12.93 6.31 15.08
CA GLN A 160 13.53 6.44 16.41
C GLN A 160 12.49 6.35 17.53
N VAL A 161 11.33 7.00 17.36
CA VAL A 161 10.21 6.92 18.31
C VAL A 161 9.67 5.48 18.40
N TRP A 162 9.57 4.79 17.27
CA TRP A 162 9.18 3.38 17.22
C TRP A 162 10.16 2.50 18.01
N VAL A 163 11.46 2.58 17.71
CA VAL A 163 12.51 1.83 18.42
C VAL A 163 12.52 2.14 19.92
N GLN A 164 12.43 3.42 20.27
CA GLN A 164 12.43 3.85 21.67
C GLN A 164 11.22 3.34 22.44
N GLY A 165 10.04 3.29 21.80
CA GLY A 165 8.84 2.69 22.40
C GLY A 165 9.09 1.25 22.86
N PHE A 166 9.83 0.43 22.10
CA PHE A 166 10.18 -0.92 22.55
C PHE A 166 11.03 -0.96 23.81
N TYR A 167 11.93 0.00 24.00
CA TYR A 167 12.77 0.04 25.20
C TYR A 167 12.04 0.63 26.41
N GLU A 168 11.29 1.71 26.21
CA GLU A 168 10.55 2.39 27.28
C GLU A 168 9.46 1.52 27.87
N PHE A 169 8.78 0.76 27.00
CA PHE A 169 7.69 -0.10 27.41
C PHE A 169 8.13 -1.54 27.77
N ALA A 170 9.43 -1.87 27.65
CA ALA A 170 9.96 -3.21 27.97
C ALA A 170 9.67 -3.65 29.41
N ASN A 171 9.62 -2.70 30.34
CA ASN A 171 9.31 -2.93 31.75
C ASN A 171 7.91 -2.42 32.16
N SER A 172 7.08 -2.04 31.18
CA SER A 172 5.72 -1.54 31.42
C SER A 172 4.67 -2.64 31.26
N ASN A 173 3.43 -2.36 31.70
CA ASN A 173 2.29 -3.23 31.45
C ASN A 173 1.76 -3.15 29.99
N TYR A 174 2.45 -2.45 29.08
CA TYR A 174 2.07 -2.45 27.66
C TYR A 174 2.44 -3.78 27.02
N GLU A 175 1.42 -4.61 26.86
CA GLU A 175 1.58 -6.00 26.46
C GLU A 175 2.15 -6.18 25.05
N THR A 176 1.98 -5.22 24.12
CA THR A 176 2.64 -5.23 22.80
C THR A 176 4.15 -5.32 22.87
N VAL A 177 4.76 -4.61 23.81
CA VAL A 177 6.21 -4.61 24.01
C VAL A 177 6.62 -5.78 24.88
N ARG A 178 5.76 -6.16 25.83
CA ARG A 178 5.94 -7.34 26.66
C ARG A 178 5.92 -8.63 25.86
N ASP A 179 5.04 -8.82 24.87
CA ASP A 179 5.00 -10.03 24.01
C ASP A 179 6.25 -10.17 23.13
N VAL A 180 6.84 -9.04 22.72
CA VAL A 180 8.10 -9.01 21.95
C VAL A 180 9.32 -9.30 22.84
N VAL A 181 9.22 -9.00 24.14
CA VAL A 181 10.31 -9.17 25.12
C VAL A 181 10.16 -10.44 25.98
N ASN A 182 8.94 -10.95 26.18
CA ASN A 182 8.56 -12.04 27.09
C ASN A 182 7.14 -12.60 26.75
N PRO A 183 7.03 -13.71 25.98
CA PRO A 183 5.79 -14.13 25.31
C PRO A 183 4.68 -14.79 26.18
N GLU A 184 4.69 -14.67 27.53
CA GLU A 184 3.88 -15.55 28.40
C GLU A 184 2.75 -14.92 29.25
N THR A 185 2.31 -13.66 29.07
CA THR A 185 1.22 -13.13 29.93
C THR A 185 0.28 -12.14 29.23
N LEU A 186 -0.98 -12.54 29.06
CA LEU A 186 -2.12 -11.72 28.58
C LEU A 186 -3.00 -11.32 29.77
N ASP A 187 -3.29 -10.02 29.95
CA ASP A 187 -4.33 -9.49 30.83
C ASP A 187 -5.25 -8.52 30.05
N VAL A 188 -6.52 -8.89 29.94
CA VAL A 188 -7.47 -8.40 28.94
C VAL A 188 -8.32 -7.22 29.44
N ASP A 189 -8.23 -6.87 30.72
CA ASP A 189 -9.22 -5.99 31.39
C ASP A 189 -8.76 -4.55 31.69
N SER A 190 -7.53 -4.19 31.35
CA SER A 190 -7.12 -2.78 31.34
C SER A 190 -7.46 -2.17 29.98
N TYR A 191 -8.09 -1.00 29.95
CA TYR A 191 -7.86 0.12 29.00
C TYR A 191 -9.16 0.83 28.58
N GLY A 192 -9.16 2.14 28.86
CA GLY A 192 -10.30 3.04 28.95
C GLY A 192 -10.96 3.42 27.63
N ILE A 193 -12.26 3.72 27.78
CA ILE A 193 -13.17 4.29 26.79
C ILE A 193 -13.02 5.83 26.86
N ASP A 194 -12.92 6.48 25.71
CA ASP A 194 -13.00 7.95 25.60
C ASP A 194 -14.47 8.32 25.38
N ASP A 195 -15.17 8.65 26.46
CA ASP A 195 -16.63 8.86 26.50
C ASP A 195 -17.11 10.20 25.90
N ASP A 196 -16.22 11.11 25.49
CA ASP A 196 -16.56 12.48 25.03
C ASP A 196 -16.42 12.72 23.52
N GLY A 197 -16.30 11.66 22.71
CA GLY A 197 -16.25 11.77 21.25
C GLY A 197 -17.62 12.05 20.61
N PRO A 198 -17.78 13.02 19.70
CA PRO A 198 -19.06 13.25 19.02
C PRO A 198 -19.46 12.03 18.18
N MET A 199 -20.72 11.62 18.30
CA MET A 199 -21.29 10.45 17.61
C MET A 199 -21.49 10.74 16.12
N PRO A 200 -20.75 10.10 15.19
CA PRO A 200 -20.84 10.45 13.77
C PRO A 200 -21.83 9.57 13.00
N GLU A 201 -22.55 10.20 12.07
CA GLU A 201 -23.49 9.54 11.14
C GLU A 201 -22.77 8.64 10.11
N ILE A 202 -23.39 7.50 9.83
CA ILE A 202 -22.88 6.42 8.98
C ILE A 202 -23.01 6.79 7.49
N ARG A 203 -21.90 6.76 6.73
CA ARG A 203 -21.91 6.78 5.24
C ARG A 203 -21.19 5.54 4.71
N THR A 204 -21.94 4.60 4.12
CA THR A 204 -21.50 3.26 3.68
C THR A 204 -21.31 3.11 2.16
N VAL A 205 -20.71 4.08 1.47
CA VAL A 205 -20.65 4.06 -0.02
C VAL A 205 -19.22 4.12 -0.58
N ASN A 206 -18.30 3.28 -0.08
CA ASN A 206 -16.90 3.25 -0.54
C ASN A 206 -16.45 1.90 -1.15
N HIS A 207 -17.36 1.09 -1.70
CA HIS A 207 -16.97 -0.13 -2.42
C HIS A 207 -16.50 0.24 -3.85
N VAL A 208 -15.18 0.24 -4.07
CA VAL A 208 -14.57 0.50 -5.39
C VAL A 208 -13.99 -0.81 -5.90
N GLU A 209 -14.54 -1.37 -6.98
CA GLU A 209 -14.00 -2.54 -7.67
C GLU A 209 -13.07 -2.13 -8.82
N ILE A 210 -11.91 -2.78 -8.92
CA ILE A 210 -10.98 -2.58 -10.02
C ILE A 210 -11.14 -3.74 -11.01
N PRO A 211 -11.50 -3.48 -12.28
CA PRO A 211 -11.57 -4.52 -13.30
C PRO A 211 -10.21 -5.16 -13.54
N GLU A 212 -10.15 -6.48 -13.56
CA GLU A 212 -8.95 -7.20 -13.98
C GLU A 212 -8.67 -6.94 -15.47
N SER A 213 -7.40 -6.96 -15.87
CA SER A 213 -7.07 -6.88 -17.29
C SER A 213 -7.44 -8.18 -17.98
N ASN A 214 -7.98 -8.08 -19.19
CA ASN A 214 -8.29 -9.24 -20.01
C ASN A 214 -7.04 -9.84 -20.68
N ILE A 215 -5.90 -9.14 -20.62
CA ILE A 215 -4.64 -9.62 -21.19
C ILE A 215 -3.93 -10.46 -20.13
N VAL A 216 -3.72 -11.73 -20.46
CA VAL A 216 -2.90 -12.67 -19.70
C VAL A 216 -1.79 -13.15 -20.62
N LEU A 217 -0.55 -12.87 -20.23
CA LEU A 217 0.65 -13.38 -20.88
C LEU A 217 1.03 -14.72 -20.25
N GLU A 218 1.39 -15.68 -21.09
CA GLU A 218 2.05 -16.90 -20.66
C GLU A 218 3.48 -16.58 -20.20
N ASP A 219 4.10 -17.51 -19.46
CA ASP A 219 5.43 -17.30 -18.87
C ASP A 219 6.49 -16.97 -19.93
N GLU A 220 6.40 -17.59 -21.12
CA GLU A 220 7.32 -17.36 -22.24
C GLU A 220 7.16 -15.96 -22.84
N GLU A 221 5.93 -15.50 -23.01
CA GLU A 221 5.61 -14.18 -23.53
C GLU A 221 5.99 -13.07 -22.56
N MET A 222 5.77 -13.32 -21.26
CA MET A 222 6.24 -12.42 -20.22
C MET A 222 7.77 -12.34 -20.21
N ALA A 223 8.47 -13.46 -20.44
CA ALA A 223 9.92 -13.46 -20.55
C ALA A 223 10.41 -12.65 -21.77
N ILE A 224 9.70 -12.71 -22.90
CA ILE A 224 9.98 -11.87 -24.08
C ILE A 224 9.80 -10.39 -23.74
N LEU A 225 8.69 -10.02 -23.10
CA LEU A 225 8.44 -8.63 -22.69
C LEU A 225 9.53 -8.10 -21.75
N VAL A 226 9.95 -8.92 -20.77
CA VAL A 226 11.02 -8.58 -19.83
C VAL A 226 12.37 -8.43 -20.53
N LEU A 227 12.64 -9.25 -21.54
CA LEU A 227 13.88 -9.15 -22.34
C LEU A 227 13.91 -7.87 -23.18
N LEU A 228 12.76 -7.44 -23.71
CA LEU A 228 12.65 -6.27 -24.58
C LEU A 228 12.60 -4.95 -23.82
N VAL A 229 11.90 -4.92 -22.68
CA VAL A 229 11.64 -3.69 -21.94
C VAL A 229 11.86 -3.92 -20.45
N ASN A 230 12.95 -3.38 -19.91
CA ASN A 230 13.12 -3.32 -18.46
C ASN A 230 12.35 -2.09 -17.90
N PRO A 231 11.31 -2.28 -17.07
CA PRO A 231 10.45 -1.18 -16.63
C PRO A 231 11.16 -0.19 -15.70
N LEU A 232 12.33 -0.53 -15.16
CA LEU A 232 13.10 0.31 -14.23
C LEU A 232 14.29 1.04 -14.88
N ASP A 233 14.53 0.87 -16.18
CA ASP A 233 15.62 1.56 -16.89
C ASP A 233 15.43 3.08 -16.88
N GLU A 234 16.51 3.83 -16.84
CA GLU A 234 16.44 5.29 -16.94
C GLU A 234 16.37 5.68 -18.42
N ASP A 235 15.22 6.22 -18.85
CA ASP A 235 14.98 6.66 -20.23
C ASP A 235 15.09 8.19 -20.42
N ASN A 236 15.39 8.92 -19.34
CA ASN A 236 15.37 10.39 -19.26
C ASN A 236 14.05 11.05 -19.70
N GLU A 237 12.99 10.27 -19.92
CA GLU A 237 11.64 10.73 -20.28
C GLU A 237 10.59 10.20 -19.29
N HIS A 238 11.01 10.03 -18.03
CA HIS A 238 10.13 9.66 -16.92
C HIS A 238 9.41 8.31 -17.10
N GLY A 239 9.91 7.41 -17.95
CA GLY A 239 9.31 6.11 -18.27
C GLY A 239 8.41 6.12 -19.51
N LYS A 240 8.29 7.25 -20.21
CA LYS A 240 7.46 7.39 -21.42
C LYS A 240 7.96 6.49 -22.56
N HIS A 241 9.27 6.47 -22.83
CA HIS A 241 9.81 5.63 -23.92
C HIS A 241 9.61 4.16 -23.63
N LEU A 242 9.83 3.76 -22.38
CA LEU A 242 9.60 2.37 -21.95
C LEU A 242 8.13 1.98 -22.06
N PHE A 243 7.21 2.90 -21.77
CA PHE A 243 5.78 2.67 -21.95
C PHE A 243 5.42 2.44 -23.42
N VAL A 244 5.91 3.29 -24.33
CA VAL A 244 5.67 3.13 -25.77
C VAL A 244 6.26 1.81 -26.27
N ASN A 245 7.51 1.51 -25.93
CA ASN A 245 8.16 0.26 -26.30
C ASN A 245 7.42 -0.97 -25.72
N ALA A 246 6.85 -0.86 -24.51
CA ALA A 246 6.05 -1.92 -23.92
C ALA A 246 4.74 -2.13 -24.68
N CYS A 247 4.06 -1.06 -25.13
CA CYS A 247 2.89 -1.18 -26.00
C CYS A 247 3.25 -1.91 -27.30
N GLU A 248 4.30 -1.47 -28.00
CA GLU A 248 4.75 -2.09 -29.26
C GLU A 248 5.13 -3.57 -29.07
N ALA A 249 5.86 -3.89 -28.00
CA ALA A 249 6.24 -5.26 -27.68
C ALA A 249 5.02 -6.14 -27.38
N LEU A 250 4.02 -5.61 -26.65
CA LEU A 250 2.79 -6.35 -26.36
C LEU A 250 1.96 -6.61 -27.62
N GLU A 251 1.82 -5.62 -28.50
CA GLU A 251 1.12 -5.80 -29.78
C GLU A 251 1.79 -6.89 -30.61
N MET A 252 3.13 -6.84 -30.72
CA MET A 252 3.89 -7.88 -31.42
C MET A 252 3.69 -9.29 -30.83
N ILE A 253 3.72 -9.41 -29.50
CA ILE A 253 3.52 -10.69 -28.81
C ILE A 253 2.10 -11.22 -29.05
N LEU A 254 1.08 -10.38 -28.88
CA LEU A 254 -0.32 -10.76 -29.04
C LEU A 254 -0.64 -11.13 -30.50
N ASP A 255 -0.09 -10.41 -31.47
CA ASP A 255 -0.22 -10.74 -32.88
C ASP A 255 0.46 -12.06 -33.22
N ALA A 256 1.65 -12.32 -32.67
CA ALA A 256 2.35 -13.58 -32.89
C ALA A 256 1.59 -14.77 -32.28
N ARG A 257 0.93 -14.58 -31.13
CA ARG A 257 0.02 -15.58 -30.53
C ARG A 257 -1.17 -15.88 -31.43
N LEU A 258 -1.83 -14.86 -31.98
CA LEU A 258 -2.96 -15.04 -32.90
C LEU A 258 -2.57 -15.80 -34.18
N ASN A 259 -1.31 -15.68 -34.60
CA ASN A 259 -0.79 -16.34 -35.79
C ASN A 259 -0.08 -17.69 -35.51
N ASN A 260 -0.02 -18.17 -34.25
CA ASN A 260 0.72 -19.36 -33.81
C ASN A 260 2.20 -19.36 -34.22
N ILE A 261 2.90 -18.23 -34.04
CA ILE A 261 4.31 -18.04 -34.44
C ILE A 261 5.28 -18.15 -33.25
N LEU A 262 4.76 -18.03 -32.02
CA LEU A 262 5.48 -18.27 -30.75
C LEU A 262 5.09 -19.65 -30.21
#